data_AF-A0A7G5IGQ6-F1
#
_entry.id   AF-A0A7G5IGQ6-F1
#
_cell.length_a   1.000
_cell.length_b   1.000
_cell.length_c   1.000
_cell.angle_alpha   90.00
_cell.angle_beta   90.00
_cell.angle_gamma   90.00
#
_symmetry.space_group_name_H-M   'P 1'
#
loop_
_entity.id
_entity.type
_entity.pdbx_description
1 polymer ?
#
loop_
_entity_poly.entity_id
_entity_poly.type
_entity_poly.pdbx_seq_one_letter_code
_entity_poly.pdbx_strand_id
1 'polypeptide(L)'
;MRSISFALPLALVATVATFGLSAGPAMASPEACAAAPAALTTLANKATGDAQRIALSNISLGQKLCEADARFEASKKFKVAAKALGTDLAAVMNGTATAAAAE
;
A
#
# COMPACT_ATOMS: atom_id res chain seq x y z
N MET A 1 15.00 39.61 -39.24
CA MET A 1 14.09 38.73 -40.00
C MET A 1 14.57 37.28 -39.83
N ARG A 2 13.64 36.37 -39.49
CA ARG A 2 13.76 34.88 -39.47
C ARG A 2 14.64 34.31 -38.32
N SER A 3 14.22 33.38 -37.48
CA SER A 3 13.11 32.42 -37.48
C SER A 3 12.62 32.15 -36.06
N ILE A 4 11.32 31.98 -35.91
CA ILE A 4 10.66 31.57 -34.65
C ILE A 4 10.80 30.04 -34.55
N SER A 5 11.61 29.57 -33.61
CA SER A 5 11.63 28.16 -33.22
C SER A 5 10.55 27.93 -32.15
N PHE A 6 9.35 27.58 -32.61
CA PHE A 6 8.35 26.89 -31.79
C PHE A 6 8.84 25.44 -31.59
N ALA A 7 9.26 25.10 -30.37
CA ALA A 7 9.41 23.73 -29.90
C ALA A 7 8.80 23.67 -28.50
N LEU A 8 7.48 23.51 -28.44
CA LEU A 8 6.79 22.27 -28.09
C LEU A 8 6.80 22.03 -26.56
N PRO A 9 5.63 22.02 -25.89
CA PRO A 9 5.56 21.78 -24.46
C PRO A 9 5.90 20.32 -24.19
N LEU A 10 6.91 20.07 -23.36
CA LEU A 10 7.12 18.76 -22.75
C LEU A 10 6.03 18.52 -21.69
N ALA A 11 4.82 18.22 -22.16
CA ALA A 11 3.82 17.51 -21.39
C ALA A 11 4.16 16.01 -21.47
N LEU A 12 5.01 15.53 -20.56
CA LEU A 12 5.13 14.10 -20.28
C LEU A 12 4.27 13.79 -19.05
N VAL A 13 2.96 13.73 -19.27
CA VAL A 13 2.07 12.91 -18.45
C VAL A 13 2.28 11.46 -18.90
N ALA A 14 2.83 10.65 -18.02
CA ALA A 14 2.72 9.20 -18.07
C ALA A 14 2.69 8.66 -16.63
N THR A 15 1.68 9.10 -15.86
CA THR A 15 1.11 8.29 -14.79
C THR A 15 0.40 7.11 -15.46
N VAL A 16 1.08 5.98 -15.55
CA VAL A 16 0.45 4.67 -15.75
C VAL A 16 0.89 3.75 -14.62
N ALA A 17 0.33 4.02 -13.45
CA ALA A 17 0.16 3.01 -12.42
C ALA A 17 -0.93 2.04 -12.89
N THR A 18 -0.63 1.23 -13.91
CA THR A 18 -1.49 0.09 -14.28
C THR A 18 -1.00 -1.11 -13.48
N PHE A 19 -1.34 -1.13 -12.19
CA PHE A 19 -1.30 -2.36 -11.40
C PHE A 19 -2.47 -3.22 -11.87
N GLY A 20 -2.16 -4.11 -12.80
CA GLY A 20 -3.09 -5.08 -13.35
C GLY A 20 -3.70 -5.92 -12.25
N LEU A 21 -5.01 -5.75 -12.11
CA LEU A 21 -5.92 -6.61 -11.37
C LEU A 21 -5.85 -8.05 -11.93
N SER A 22 -5.34 -8.99 -11.14
CA SER A 22 -5.60 -10.42 -11.36
C SER A 22 -6.32 -11.00 -10.14
N ALA A 23 -7.55 -11.43 -10.40
CA ALA A 23 -8.53 -11.96 -9.46
C ALA A 23 -8.05 -13.17 -8.63
N GLY A 24 -8.49 -13.24 -7.36
CA GLY A 24 -8.54 -14.48 -6.59
C GLY A 24 -8.39 -14.28 -5.06
N PRO A 25 -9.32 -14.77 -4.23
CA PRO A 25 -9.14 -14.77 -2.78
C PRO A 25 -8.25 -15.96 -2.40
N ALA A 26 -6.95 -15.74 -2.19
CA ALA A 26 -6.11 -16.65 -1.42
C ALA A 26 -4.83 -15.94 -0.98
N MET A 27 -4.68 -15.84 0.33
CA MET A 27 -3.43 -15.68 1.10
C MET A 27 -2.15 -15.32 0.32
N ALA A 28 -1.57 -14.18 0.69
CA ALA A 28 -0.19 -13.78 0.37
C ALA A 28 0.10 -13.51 -1.12
N SER A 29 -0.75 -12.70 -1.76
CA SER A 29 -0.34 -12.02 -2.99
C SER A 29 0.87 -11.09 -2.74
N PRO A 30 1.79 -10.93 -3.71
CA PRO A 30 2.84 -9.89 -3.66
C PRO A 30 2.25 -8.48 -3.40
N GLU A 31 0.99 -8.31 -3.76
CA GLU A 31 0.16 -7.13 -3.51
C GLU A 31 0.03 -6.77 -2.02
N ALA A 32 0.04 -7.76 -1.11
CA ALA A 32 -0.03 -7.48 0.33
C ALA A 32 1.26 -6.77 0.81
N CYS A 33 2.42 -7.20 0.33
CA CYS A 33 3.68 -6.53 0.64
C CYS A 33 3.78 -5.14 -0.02
N ALA A 34 3.10 -4.93 -1.15
CA ALA A 34 3.08 -3.64 -1.85
C ALA A 34 2.08 -2.63 -1.25
N ALA A 35 0.86 -3.07 -0.91
CA ALA A 35 -0.25 -2.18 -0.54
C ALA A 35 -0.52 -2.12 0.97
N ALA A 36 -0.35 -3.23 1.71
CA ALA A 36 -0.63 -3.28 3.14
C ALA A 36 0.19 -2.28 3.98
N PRO A 37 1.51 -2.09 3.76
CA PRO A 37 2.26 -1.18 4.60
C PRO A 37 1.77 0.27 4.45
N ALA A 38 1.47 0.72 3.23
CA ALA A 38 0.97 2.08 3.00
C ALA A 38 -0.41 2.29 3.62
N ALA A 39 -1.36 1.37 3.39
CA ALA A 39 -2.71 1.46 3.92
C ALA A 39 -2.74 1.41 5.46
N LEU A 40 -1.96 0.50 6.06
CA LEU A 40 -1.85 0.40 7.52
C LEU A 40 -1.13 1.60 8.13
N THR A 41 -0.13 2.17 7.45
CA THR A 41 0.57 3.39 7.93
C THR A 41 -0.39 4.57 7.96
N THR A 42 -1.21 4.75 6.93
CA THR A 42 -2.25 5.78 6.91
C THR A 42 -3.24 5.64 8.07
N LEU A 43 -3.67 4.42 8.39
CA LEU A 43 -4.52 4.16 9.56
C LEU A 43 -3.77 4.38 10.88
N ALA A 44 -2.52 3.94 10.99
CA ALA A 44 -1.70 4.11 12.18
C ALA A 44 -1.44 5.59 12.49
N ASN A 45 -1.28 6.44 11.48
CA ASN A 45 -1.14 7.88 11.64
C ASN A 45 -2.42 8.56 12.16
N LYS A 46 -3.58 7.94 12.01
CA LYS A 46 -4.85 8.41 12.59
C LYS A 46 -5.07 7.88 14.01
N ALA A 47 -4.40 6.80 14.39
CA ALA A 47 -4.40 6.29 15.75
C ALA A 47 -3.44 7.08 16.65
N THR A 48 -3.60 6.95 17.96
CA THR A 48 -2.71 7.55 18.96
C THR A 48 -2.35 6.56 20.05
N GLY A 49 -1.30 6.86 20.82
CA GLY A 49 -0.89 6.05 21.97
C GLY A 49 -0.34 4.68 21.59
N ASP A 50 -0.68 3.66 22.37
CA ASP A 50 -0.09 2.32 22.26
C ASP A 50 -0.48 1.62 20.95
N ALA A 51 -1.72 1.81 20.50
CA ALA A 51 -2.23 1.26 19.23
C ALA A 51 -1.40 1.71 18.02
N GLN A 52 -1.07 3.01 17.95
CA GLN A 52 -0.21 3.55 16.90
C GLN A 52 1.19 2.94 16.95
N ARG A 53 1.78 2.86 18.15
CA ARG A 53 3.15 2.36 18.34
C ARG A 53 3.28 0.89 17.96
N ILE A 54 2.31 0.06 18.39
CA ILE A 54 2.24 -1.37 18.05
C ILE A 54 2.03 -1.54 16.54
N ALA A 55 1.15 -0.76 15.94
CA ALA A 55 0.88 -0.83 14.50
C ALA A 55 2.13 -0.50 13.69
N LEU A 56 2.77 0.65 13.93
CA LEU A 56 3.98 1.07 13.20
C LEU A 56 5.12 0.07 13.35
N SER A 57 5.33 -0.47 14.55
CA SER A 57 6.34 -1.51 14.80
C SER A 57 6.08 -2.76 13.95
N ASN A 58 4.84 -3.28 13.96
CA ASN A 58 4.50 -4.47 13.17
C ASN A 58 4.48 -4.21 11.67
N ILE A 59 4.14 -3.01 11.22
CA ILE A 59 4.24 -2.61 9.80
C ILE A 59 5.71 -2.66 9.35
N SER A 60 6.61 -2.05 10.10
CA SER A 60 8.05 -2.05 9.77
C SER A 60 8.65 -3.46 9.75
N LEU A 61 8.26 -4.33 10.69
CA LEU A 61 8.71 -5.72 10.74
C LEU A 61 8.13 -6.52 9.57
N GLY A 62 6.86 -6.28 9.23
CA GLY A 62 6.23 -6.86 8.05
C GLY A 62 6.94 -6.48 6.75
N GLN A 63 7.37 -5.22 6.59
CA GLN A 63 8.15 -4.77 5.43
C GLN A 63 9.48 -5.52 5.32
N LYS A 64 10.24 -5.63 6.42
CA LYS A 64 11.51 -6.40 6.44
C LYS A 64 11.32 -7.87 6.07
N LEU A 65 10.21 -8.47 6.49
CA LEU A 65 9.87 -9.84 6.12
C LEU A 65 9.48 -9.96 4.65
N CYS A 66 8.82 -8.95 4.07
CA CYS A 66 8.57 -8.89 2.64
C CYS A 66 9.87 -8.77 1.83
N GLU A 67 10.83 -7.97 2.28
CA GLU A 67 12.17 -7.85 1.67
C GLU A 67 12.94 -9.17 1.72
N ALA A 68 12.71 -9.98 2.76
CA ALA A 68 13.28 -11.32 2.92
C ALA A 68 12.47 -12.45 2.24
N ASP A 69 11.47 -12.10 1.41
CA ASP A 69 10.50 -13.02 0.77
C ASP A 69 9.68 -13.90 1.75
N ALA A 70 9.70 -13.58 3.05
CA ALA A 70 8.94 -14.23 4.12
C ALA A 70 7.49 -13.73 4.18
N ARG A 71 6.75 -13.81 3.06
CA ARG A 71 5.43 -13.19 2.85
C ARG A 71 4.36 -13.66 3.84
N PHE A 72 4.40 -14.93 4.23
CA PHE A 72 3.45 -15.48 5.21
C PHE A 72 3.65 -14.87 6.60
N GLU A 73 4.91 -14.70 7.03
CA GLU A 73 5.24 -14.06 8.30
C GLU A 73 4.95 -12.56 8.25
N ALA A 74 5.24 -11.90 7.12
CA ALA A 74 4.89 -10.51 6.89
C ALA A 74 3.37 -10.29 7.05
N SER A 75 2.56 -11.15 6.43
CA SER A 75 1.10 -11.12 6.54
C SER A 75 0.61 -11.26 7.97
N LYS A 76 1.28 -12.08 8.80
CA LYS A 76 0.96 -12.18 10.23
C LYS A 76 1.24 -10.85 10.95
N LYS A 77 2.35 -10.18 10.65
CA LYS A 77 2.67 -8.87 11.24
C LYS A 77 1.68 -7.81 10.82
N PHE A 78 1.30 -7.77 9.54
CA PHE A 78 0.26 -6.85 9.06
C PHE A 78 -1.11 -7.12 9.70
N LYS A 79 -1.47 -8.37 9.98
CA LYS A 79 -2.69 -8.70 10.76
C LYS A 79 -2.62 -8.18 12.20
N VAL A 80 -1.47 -8.29 12.86
CA VAL A 80 -1.28 -7.75 14.22
C VAL A 80 -1.41 -6.22 14.20
N ALA A 81 -0.81 -5.56 13.21
CA ALA A 81 -0.95 -4.12 13.04
C ALA A 81 -2.41 -3.71 12.81
N ALA A 82 -3.13 -4.39 11.91
CA ALA A 82 -4.55 -4.14 11.66
C ALA A 82 -5.39 -4.28 12.94
N LYS A 83 -5.17 -5.37 13.70
CA LYS A 83 -5.88 -5.60 14.97
C LYS A 83 -5.59 -4.54 16.02
N ALA A 84 -4.35 -4.07 16.13
CA ALA A 84 -4.00 -2.99 17.05
C ALA A 84 -4.75 -1.68 16.71
N LEU A 85 -5.08 -1.48 15.43
CA LEU A 85 -5.86 -0.35 14.92
C LEU A 85 -7.38 -0.59 14.97
N GLY A 86 -7.83 -1.72 15.52
CA GLY A 86 -9.25 -2.07 15.63
C GLY A 86 -9.89 -2.51 14.30
N THR A 87 -9.10 -2.94 13.33
CA THR A 87 -9.58 -3.40 12.01
C THR A 87 -9.03 -4.77 11.65
N ASP A 88 -9.52 -5.35 10.55
CA ASP A 88 -8.97 -6.57 9.97
C ASP A 88 -8.15 -6.26 8.72
N LEU A 89 -7.08 -7.01 8.48
CA LEU A 89 -6.22 -6.83 7.31
C LEU A 89 -7.02 -6.94 6.00
N ALA A 90 -7.98 -7.86 5.92
CA ALA A 90 -8.85 -7.98 4.75
C ALA A 90 -9.69 -6.72 4.54
N ALA A 91 -10.20 -6.10 5.61
CA ALA A 91 -10.96 -4.85 5.51
C ALA A 91 -10.09 -3.69 5.02
N VAL A 92 -8.83 -3.60 5.49
CA VAL A 92 -7.87 -2.60 5.03
C VAL A 92 -7.56 -2.78 3.54
N MET A 93 -7.38 -4.02 3.09
CA MET A 93 -7.13 -4.34 1.68
C MET A 93 -8.35 -4.10 0.79
N ASN A 94 -9.55 -4.45 1.24
CA ASN A 94 -10.79 -4.15 0.51
C ASN A 94 -11.04 -2.64 0.38
N GLY A 95 -10.77 -1.86 1.44
CA GLY A 95 -10.89 -0.40 1.41
C GLY A 95 -9.92 0.26 0.43
N THR A 96 -8.74 -0.33 0.23
CA THR A 96 -7.76 0.13 -0.76
C THR A 96 -8.21 -0.20 -2.19
N ALA A 97 -8.82 -1.37 -2.41
CA ALA A 97 -9.37 -1.76 -3.71
C ALA A 97 -10.58 -0.90 -4.14
N THR A 98 -11.45 -0.51 -3.19
CA THR A 98 -12.57 0.40 -3.48
C THR A 98 -12.11 1.82 -3.78
N ALA A 99 -11.05 2.32 -3.12
CA ALA A 99 -10.49 3.64 -3.43
C ALA A 99 -9.91 3.70 -4.85
N ALA A 100 -9.25 2.64 -5.30
CA ALA A 100 -8.67 2.55 -6.64
C ALA A 100 -9.69 2.33 -7.77
N ALA A 101 -10.92 1.89 -7.45
CA ALA A 101 -12.01 1.71 -8.42
C ALA A 101 -12.90 2.95 -8.60
N ALA A 102 -12.67 3.99 -7.79
CA ALA A 102 -13.42 5.26 -7.83
C ALA A 102 -12.64 6.40 -8.54
N GLU A 103 -11.51 6.07 -9.17
CA GLU A 103 -10.69 6.99 -9.97
C GLU A 103 -10.92 6.81 -11.48
#